data_AF-C5KXZ4-F1
#
_entry.id   AF-C5KXZ4-F1
#
_cell.length_a   1.000
_cell.length_b   1.000
_cell.length_c   1.000
_cell.angle_alpha   90.00
_cell.angle_beta   90.00
_cell.angle_gamma   90.00
#
_symmetry.space_group_name_H-M   'P 1'
#
loop_
_entity.id
_entity.type
_entity.pdbx_description
1 polymer ?
#
loop_
_entity_poly.entity_id
_entity_poly.type
_entity_poly.pdbx_seq_one_letter_code
_entity_poly.pdbx_strand_id
1 'polypeptide(L)'
;MPYSVLVAGTPGVGKTTFSKELAAAMGSCRVIELGKTIAAEHLYSEWDDDHNCSIFDEDAVEEHLESLGVFGKENVVVDFHSPDFLPSEW
;
A
#
# COMPACT_ATOMS: atom_id res chain seq x y z
N MET A 1 -12.45 16.40 -4.56
CA MET A 1 -12.83 15.09 -4.00
C MET A 1 -11.54 14.35 -3.73
N PRO A 2 -11.41 13.68 -2.57
CA PRO A 2 -10.27 12.84 -2.27
C PRO A 2 -10.17 11.68 -3.26
N TYR A 3 -8.97 11.16 -3.45
CA TYR A 3 -8.71 10.05 -4.36
C TYR A 3 -7.62 9.14 -3.81
N SER A 4 -7.69 7.87 -4.19
CA SER A 4 -6.59 6.94 -3.98
C SER A 4 -6.18 6.27 -5.28
N VAL A 5 -4.87 6.11 -5.45
CA VAL A 5 -4.28 5.48 -6.62
C VAL A 5 -3.42 4.33 -6.17
N LEU A 6 -3.73 3.13 -6.65
CA LEU A 6 -2.90 1.95 -6.46
C LEU A 6 -1.92 1.84 -7.64
N VAL A 7 -0.64 1.75 -7.32
CA VAL A 7 0.42 1.40 -8.26
C VAL A 7 0.80 -0.05 -8.02
N ALA A 8 0.35 -0.93 -8.92
CA ALA A 8 0.60 -2.35 -8.88
C ALA A 8 1.53 -2.83 -10.01
N GLY A 9 2.15 -3.99 -9.80
CA GLY A 9 3.13 -4.55 -10.71
C GLY A 9 4.12 -5.45 -9.99
N THR A 10 4.83 -6.29 -10.75
CA THR A 10 5.78 -7.25 -10.19
C THR A 10 6.90 -6.57 -9.39
N PRO A 11 7.48 -7.23 -8.37
CA PRO A 11 8.63 -6.69 -7.65
C PRO A 11 9.78 -6.31 -8.62
N GLY A 12 10.42 -5.16 -8.37
CA GLY A 12 11.58 -4.70 -9.16
C GLY A 12 11.28 -3.83 -10.40
N VAL A 13 10.02 -3.67 -10.82
CA VAL A 13 9.67 -2.86 -12.04
C VAL A 13 9.72 -1.35 -11.87
N GLY A 14 10.12 -0.84 -10.69
CA GLY A 14 10.24 0.60 -10.43
C GLY A 14 8.99 1.29 -9.86
N LYS A 15 8.02 0.53 -9.33
CA LYS A 15 6.79 1.08 -8.72
C LYS A 15 7.07 2.21 -7.72
N THR A 16 7.99 1.99 -6.79
CA THR A 16 8.30 2.97 -5.74
C THR A 16 8.83 4.28 -6.29
N THR A 17 9.63 4.23 -7.36
CA THR A 17 10.08 5.44 -8.07
C THR A 17 8.89 6.14 -8.73
N PHE A 18 8.08 5.39 -9.46
CA PHE A 18 6.89 5.91 -10.14
C PHE A 18 5.88 6.52 -9.16
N SER A 19 5.57 5.86 -8.05
CA SER A 19 4.63 6.34 -7.03
C SER A 19 5.06 7.68 -6.43
N LYS A 20 6.37 7.88 -6.21
CA LYS A 20 6.92 9.13 -5.69
C LYS A 20 6.83 10.26 -6.71
N GLU A 21 7.16 9.99 -7.96
CA GLU A 21 7.02 10.95 -9.06
C GLU A 21 5.55 11.32 -9.33
N LEU A 22 4.66 10.32 -9.31
CA LEU A 22 3.23 10.51 -9.46
C LEU A 22 2.67 11.38 -8.34
N ALA A 23 2.99 11.08 -7.09
CA ALA A 23 2.54 11.86 -5.95
C ALA A 23 3.01 13.33 -6.02
N ALA A 24 4.26 13.56 -6.46
CA ALA A 24 4.77 14.91 -6.69
C ALA A 24 4.01 15.63 -7.82
N ALA A 25 3.76 14.95 -8.94
CA ALA A 25 3.05 15.48 -10.09
C ALA A 25 1.57 15.81 -9.80
N MET A 26 0.94 15.08 -8.88
CA MET A 26 -0.46 15.28 -8.48
C MET A 26 -0.65 16.36 -7.40
N GLY A 27 0.38 17.17 -7.12
CA GLY A 27 0.32 18.25 -6.14
C GLY A 27 0.85 17.89 -4.75
N SER A 28 1.73 16.88 -4.67
CA SER A 28 2.36 16.37 -3.44
C SER A 28 1.36 15.76 -2.47
N CYS A 29 1.05 14.48 -2.68
CA CYS A 29 0.26 13.65 -1.77
C CYS A 29 1.10 12.57 -1.07
N ARG A 30 0.51 11.87 -0.11
CA ARG A 30 1.21 10.83 0.66
C ARG A 30 1.39 9.57 -0.18
N VAL A 31 2.57 8.97 -0.11
CA VAL A 31 2.86 7.64 -0.66
C VAL A 31 2.92 6.63 0.47
N ILE A 32 2.18 5.53 0.34
CA ILE A 32 2.21 4.38 1.24
C ILE A 32 2.90 3.25 0.50
N GLU A 33 4.12 2.91 0.92
CA GLU A 33 4.84 1.71 0.47
C GLU A 33 4.31 0.52 1.27
N LEU A 34 3.21 -0.09 0.84
CA LEU A 34 2.39 -0.96 1.68
C LEU A 34 3.14 -2.19 2.21
N GLY A 35 4.05 -2.77 1.41
CA GLY A 35 4.88 -3.87 1.88
C GLY A 35 5.80 -3.49 3.06
N LYS A 36 6.28 -2.24 3.10
CA LYS A 36 7.06 -1.73 4.25
C LYS A 36 6.17 -1.44 5.45
N THR A 37 4.97 -0.90 5.20
CA THR A 37 3.98 -0.67 6.26
C THR A 37 3.58 -1.97 6.94
N ILE A 38 3.27 -3.02 6.16
CA ILE A 38 2.96 -4.37 6.67
C ILE A 38 4.07 -4.86 7.60
N ALA A 39 5.33 -4.75 7.16
CA ALA A 39 6.47 -5.19 7.96
C ALA A 39 6.64 -4.35 9.24
N ALA A 40 6.55 -3.02 9.14
CA ALA A 40 6.80 -2.09 10.24
C ALA A 40 5.69 -2.08 11.31
N GLU A 41 4.43 -2.24 10.88
CA GLU A 41 3.25 -2.23 11.76
C GLU A 41 2.84 -3.66 12.19
N HIS A 42 3.64 -4.67 11.84
CA HIS A 42 3.39 -6.08 12.14
C HIS A 42 2.00 -6.57 11.69
N LEU A 43 1.57 -6.18 10.49
CA LEU A 43 0.26 -6.54 9.91
C LEU A 43 0.31 -7.92 9.22
N TYR A 44 0.83 -8.91 9.94
CA TYR A 44 0.99 -10.28 9.47
C TYR A 44 0.88 -11.26 10.62
N SER A 45 0.45 -12.48 10.32
CA SER A 45 0.35 -13.55 11.32
C SER A 45 1.70 -14.19 11.61
N GLU A 46 2.52 -14.38 10.57
CA GLU A 46 3.85 -15.00 10.64
C GLU A 46 4.81 -14.27 9.69
N TRP A 47 6.05 -14.09 10.15
CA TRP A 47 7.16 -13.55 9.35
C TRP A 47 8.16 -14.66 9.07
N ASP A 48 8.54 -14.81 7.80
CA ASP A 48 9.60 -15.71 7.34
C ASP A 48 10.89 -14.89 7.16
N ASP A 49 11.81 -15.03 8.12
CA ASP A 49 13.12 -14.38 8.08
C ASP A 49 14.03 -14.92 6.96
N ASP A 50 13.86 -16.19 6.55
CA ASP A 50 14.69 -16.82 5.53
C ASP A 50 14.36 -16.30 4.13
N HIS A 51 13.07 -16.04 3.88
CA HIS A 51 12.57 -15.51 2.61
C HIS A 51 12.28 -14.01 2.64
N ASN A 52 12.43 -13.37 3.81
CA ASN A 52 12.13 -11.96 4.05
C ASN A 52 10.72 -11.58 3.55
N CYS A 53 9.75 -12.46 3.82
CA CYS A 53 8.36 -12.31 3.41
C CYS A 53 7.42 -12.72 4.55
N SER A 54 6.21 -12.19 4.52
CA SER A 54 5.17 -12.55 5.46
C SER A 54 3.90 -12.93 4.72
N ILE A 55 3.13 -13.84 5.30
CA ILE A 55 1.71 -13.94 4.97
C ILE A 55 1.04 -12.81 5.74
N PHE A 56 0.80 -11.69 5.04
CA PHE A 56 0.15 -10.54 5.65
C PHE A 56 -1.30 -10.85 5.99
N ASP A 57 -1.78 -10.23 7.05
CA ASP A 57 -3.16 -10.35 7.50
C ASP A 57 -4.00 -9.34 6.70
N GLU A 58 -4.76 -9.84 5.73
CA GLU A 58 -5.55 -9.02 4.81
C GLU A 58 -6.52 -8.09 5.55
N ASP A 59 -7.22 -8.60 6.56
CA ASP A 59 -8.18 -7.83 7.37
C ASP A 59 -7.46 -6.72 8.15
N ALA A 60 -6.33 -7.04 8.78
CA ALA A 60 -5.54 -6.05 9.52
C ALA A 60 -4.96 -4.96 8.62
N VAL A 61 -4.56 -5.34 7.39
CA VAL A 61 -4.06 -4.38 6.40
C VAL A 61 -5.17 -3.47 5.90
N GLU A 62 -6.36 -4.01 5.62
CA GLU A 62 -7.53 -3.21 5.23
C GLU A 62 -7.92 -2.21 6.32
N GLU A 63 -8.04 -2.66 7.58
CA GLU A 63 -8.34 -1.79 8.72
C GLU A 63 -7.28 -0.69 8.88
N HIS A 64 -6.00 -1.03 8.72
CA HIS A 64 -4.92 -0.06 8.76
C HIS A 64 -5.05 0.98 7.65
N LEU A 65 -5.29 0.57 6.40
CA LEU A 65 -5.49 1.47 5.26
C LEU A 65 -6.70 2.40 5.46
N GLU A 66 -7.79 1.90 6.03
CA GLU A 66 -8.96 2.71 6.40
C GLU A 66 -8.58 3.79 7.44
N SER A 67 -7.81 3.41 8.46
CA SER A 67 -7.34 4.34 9.50
C SER A 67 -6.44 5.45 8.94
N LEU A 68 -5.71 5.16 7.85
CA LEU A 68 -4.88 6.13 7.13
C LEU A 68 -5.68 7.01 6.16
N GLY A 69 -6.99 6.78 6.02
CA GLY A 69 -7.88 7.55 5.17
C GLY A 69 -7.81 7.20 3.68
N VAL A 70 -7.26 6.03 3.34
CA VAL A 70 -7.09 5.57 1.96
C VAL A 70 -8.44 5.41 1.26
N PHE A 71 -9.50 5.04 1.98
CA PHE A 71 -10.84 4.87 1.43
C PHE A 71 -11.63 6.19 1.44
N GLY A 72 -11.23 7.12 0.58
CA GLY A 72 -12.01 8.33 0.27
C GLY A 72 -11.94 9.46 1.31
N LYS A 73 -10.93 9.49 2.18
CA LYS A 73 -10.72 10.60 3.14
C LYS A 73 -9.53 11.48 2.76
N GLU A 74 -8.46 10.88 2.25
CA GLU A 74 -7.21 11.56 1.91
C GLU A 74 -6.83 11.36 0.43
N ASN A 75 -5.90 12.19 -0.06
CA ASN A 75 -5.25 11.94 -1.35
C ASN A 75 -4.03 11.05 -1.13
N VAL A 76 -4.05 9.83 -1.67
CA VAL A 76 -3.02 8.83 -1.36
C VAL A 76 -2.60 8.04 -2.59
N VAL A 77 -1.31 7.73 -2.67
CA VAL A 77 -0.77 6.75 -3.60
C VAL A 77 -0.32 5.53 -2.80
N VAL A 78 -0.83 4.36 -3.15
CA VAL A 78 -0.48 3.07 -2.52
C VAL A 78 0.42 2.31 -3.49
N ASP A 79 1.62 1.92 -3.05
CA ASP A 79 2.55 1.05 -3.79
C ASP A 79 2.49 -0.35 -3.21
N PHE A 80 1.91 -1.28 -3.98
CA PHE A 80 1.84 -2.68 -3.58
C PHE A 80 1.78 -3.64 -4.77
N HIS A 81 2.23 -4.87 -4.60
CA HIS A 81 2.35 -5.82 -5.72
C HIS A 81 1.17 -6.80 -5.85
N SER A 82 0.32 -6.96 -4.82
CA SER A 82 -0.81 -7.90 -4.82
C SER A 82 -2.03 -7.28 -4.11
N PRO A 83 -2.92 -6.60 -4.85
CA PRO A 83 -4.04 -5.86 -4.26
C PRO A 83 -5.33 -6.67 -4.12
N ASP A 84 -5.28 -7.99 -4.28
CA ASP A 84 -6.47 -8.83 -4.47
C ASP A 84 -7.41 -8.86 -3.25
N PHE A 85 -6.89 -8.48 -2.08
CA PHE A 85 -7.64 -8.36 -0.83
C PHE A 85 -8.41 -7.03 -0.69
N LEU A 86 -8.07 -6.01 -1.48
CA LEU A 86 -8.75 -4.72 -1.39
C LEU A 86 -10.21 -4.84 -1.87
N PRO A 87 -11.15 -4.11 -1.24
CA PRO A 87 -12.53 -4.12 -1.67
C PRO A 87 -12.65 -3.62 -3.11
N SER A 88 -13.60 -4.19 -3.86
CA SER A 88 -13.83 -3.85 -5.28
C SER A 88 -14.17 -2.37 -5.51
N GLU A 89 -14.71 -1.71 -4.48
CA GLU A 89 -14.88 -0.27 -4.38
C GLU A 89 -14.09 0.19 -3.15
N TRP A 90 -13.05 0.99 -3.36
CA TRP A 90 -12.15 1.49 -2.33
C TRP A 90 -11.82 2.96 -2.57
#